data_AF-A0ABD3ANI4-F1
#
_entry.id   AF-A0ABD3ANI4-F1
#
_cell.length_a   1.000
_cell.length_b   1.000
_cell.length_c   1.000
_cell.angle_alpha   90.00
_cell.angle_beta   90.00
_cell.angle_gamma   90.00
#
_symmetry.space_group_name_H-M   'P 1'
#
loop_
_entity.id
_entity.type
_entity.pdbx_description
1 polymer ?
#
loop_
_entity_poly.entity_id
_entity_poly.type
_entity_poly.pdbx_seq_one_letter_code
_entity_poly.pdbx_strand_id
1 'polypeptide(L)'
;MSFPTLSDCPHCGAKKFVHKTANFCCSNCDITLASNKIPYVIKELLTSSSEEAKTFRTYIITYNNYLAFSSLGIKFDQNLAKRNKGIYTFRIQGQVYHFINDLAPKEGYSNNLQFYFHNTDHKLLNRLQACPRLKESVLSKLMAILDNNPYANFFRSLNTVENLDNYQIFLHTRPEVDQRVYNKLTIS
;
A
#
# COMPACT_ATOMS: atom_id res chain seq x y z
N MET A 1 -21.11 -28.39 2.42
CA MET A 1 -20.25 -28.33 3.62
C MET A 1 -20.47 -26.99 4.29
N SER A 2 -21.12 -26.96 5.45
CA SER A 2 -21.25 -25.77 6.28
C SER A 2 -20.01 -25.63 7.15
N PHE A 3 -19.36 -24.46 7.13
CA PHE A 3 -18.29 -24.17 8.08
C PHE A 3 -18.90 -24.02 9.48
N PRO A 4 -18.25 -24.52 10.55
CA PRO A 4 -18.69 -24.30 11.92
C PRO A 4 -18.81 -22.79 12.18
N THR A 5 -19.96 -22.35 12.66
CA THR A 5 -20.17 -20.96 13.05
C THR A 5 -19.59 -20.73 14.44
N LEU A 6 -18.47 -20.02 14.51
CA LEU A 6 -17.94 -19.49 15.76
C LEU A 6 -18.56 -18.12 16.03
N SER A 7 -18.81 -17.83 17.31
CA SER A 7 -19.17 -16.48 17.72
C SER A 7 -18.01 -15.52 17.47
N ASP A 8 -18.36 -14.30 17.05
CA ASP A 8 -17.39 -13.22 16.93
C ASP A 8 -16.75 -12.92 18.28
N CYS A 9 -15.54 -12.38 18.28
CA CYS A 9 -14.87 -12.02 19.51
C CYS A 9 -15.72 -11.00 20.31
N PRO A 10 -16.05 -11.25 21.59
CA PRO A 10 -16.89 -10.34 22.37
C PRO A 10 -16.19 -9.00 22.65
N HIS A 11 -14.87 -8.95 22.47
CA HIS A 11 -14.04 -7.79 22.77
C HIS A 11 -13.82 -6.88 21.56
N CYS A 12 -13.48 -7.47 20.40
CA CYS A 12 -13.11 -6.71 19.20
C CYS A 12 -14.01 -6.97 17.99
N GLY A 13 -15.03 -7.83 18.10
CA GLY A 13 -15.94 -8.17 17.01
C GLY A 13 -15.30 -8.96 15.86
N ALA A 14 -14.06 -9.44 16.00
CA ALA A 14 -13.37 -10.19 14.97
C ALA A 14 -13.99 -11.58 14.76
N LYS A 15 -14.15 -11.99 13.50
CA LYS A 15 -14.54 -13.36 13.14
C LYS A 15 -13.43 -14.34 13.54
N LYS A 16 -13.80 -15.40 14.25
CA LYS A 16 -12.85 -16.44 14.68
C LYS A 16 -12.82 -17.59 13.67
N PHE A 17 -11.62 -18.06 13.35
CA PHE A 17 -11.43 -19.30 12.58
C PHE A 17 -11.46 -20.51 13.50
N VAL A 18 -12.00 -21.61 13.00
CA VAL A 18 -12.03 -22.90 13.70
C VAL A 18 -10.60 -23.33 14.03
N HIS A 19 -10.39 -23.80 15.27
CA HIS A 19 -9.09 -24.20 15.83
C HIS A 19 -8.08 -23.07 16.12
N LYS A 20 -8.49 -21.79 16.12
CA LYS A 20 -7.64 -20.70 16.63
C LYS A 20 -7.89 -20.44 18.12
N THR A 21 -6.82 -20.04 18.82
CA THR A 21 -6.86 -19.72 20.26
C THR A 21 -7.62 -18.41 20.51
N ALA A 22 -8.10 -18.21 21.74
CA ALA A 22 -8.81 -16.99 22.15
C ALA A 22 -7.95 -15.72 21.92
N ASN A 23 -6.63 -15.85 22.05
CA ASN A 23 -5.67 -14.76 21.88
C ASN A 23 -5.46 -14.32 20.41
N PHE A 24 -5.99 -15.05 19.43
CA PHE A 24 -5.67 -14.84 18.03
C PHE A 24 -6.05 -13.44 17.47
N CYS A 25 -7.05 -12.78 18.05
CA CYS A 25 -7.59 -11.52 17.52
C CYS A 25 -7.07 -10.29 18.29
N CYS A 26 -7.45 -10.15 19.56
CA CYS A 26 -7.10 -9.02 20.41
C CYS A 26 -6.25 -9.44 21.63
N SER A 27 -5.61 -10.61 21.57
CA SER A 27 -4.89 -11.19 22.71
C SER A 27 -5.72 -11.15 24.01
N ASN A 28 -6.99 -11.59 23.97
CA ASN A 28 -7.91 -11.51 25.11
C ASN A 28 -8.07 -10.10 25.73
N CYS A 29 -8.28 -9.07 24.89
CA CYS A 29 -8.41 -7.65 25.28
C CYS A 29 -7.11 -6.88 25.51
N ASP A 30 -5.94 -7.54 25.51
CA ASP A 30 -4.68 -6.83 25.70
C ASP A 30 -4.38 -5.85 24.56
N ILE A 31 -4.95 -6.08 23.37
CA ILE A 31 -4.75 -5.25 22.18
C ILE A 31 -6.07 -4.63 21.74
N THR A 32 -6.14 -3.30 21.79
CA THR A 32 -7.21 -2.52 21.16
C THR A 32 -6.82 -2.22 19.72
N LEU A 33 -7.53 -2.81 18.76
CA LEU A 33 -7.30 -2.53 17.34
C LEU A 33 -7.92 -1.19 16.96
N ALA A 34 -7.15 -0.33 16.30
CA ALA A 34 -7.67 0.92 15.75
C ALA A 34 -8.73 0.62 14.69
N SER A 35 -9.94 1.15 14.88
CA SER A 35 -11.01 1.06 13.88
C SER A 35 -10.77 2.08 12.77
N ASN A 36 -10.10 1.67 11.70
CA ASN A 36 -9.95 2.50 10.51
C ASN A 36 -11.25 2.49 9.69
N LYS A 37 -11.91 3.65 9.58
CA LYS A 37 -13.06 3.81 8.69
C LYS A 37 -12.60 3.62 7.24
N ILE A 38 -13.06 2.57 6.59
CA ILE A 38 -12.78 2.32 5.17
C ILE A 38 -13.60 3.30 4.33
N PRO A 39 -12.97 4.08 3.41
CA PRO A 39 -13.70 4.96 2.51
C PRO A 39 -14.75 4.18 1.70
N TYR A 40 -15.96 4.76 1.55
CA TYR A 40 -17.07 4.11 0.83
C TYR A 40 -16.68 3.68 -0.58
N VAL A 41 -15.91 4.51 -1.29
CA VAL A 41 -15.40 4.23 -2.62
C VAL A 41 -14.57 2.95 -2.67
N ILE A 42 -13.69 2.69 -1.68
CA ILE A 42 -12.92 1.43 -1.61
C ILE A 42 -13.86 0.25 -1.41
N LYS A 43 -14.85 0.40 -0.51
CA LYS A 43 -15.84 -0.65 -0.26
C LYS A 43 -16.59 -0.98 -1.55
N GLU A 44 -17.08 0.03 -2.27
CA GLU A 44 -17.79 -0.15 -3.53
C GLU A 44 -16.92 -0.85 -4.59
N LEU A 45 -15.68 -0.39 -4.79
CA LEU A 45 -14.75 -0.99 -5.74
C LEU A 45 -14.42 -2.46 -5.40
N LEU A 46 -14.41 -2.82 -4.11
CA LEU A 46 -14.15 -4.19 -3.64
C LEU A 46 -15.37 -5.11 -3.70
N THR A 47 -16.60 -4.60 -3.55
CA THR A 47 -17.77 -5.46 -3.36
C THR A 47 -18.84 -5.36 -4.45
N SER A 48 -18.88 -4.25 -5.22
CA SER A 48 -19.96 -4.06 -6.19
C SER A 48 -19.74 -4.87 -7.48
N SER A 49 -20.83 -5.03 -8.24
CA SER A 49 -20.85 -5.74 -9.53
C SER A 49 -20.67 -4.81 -10.74
N SER A 50 -20.35 -3.53 -10.52
CA SER A 50 -20.12 -2.57 -11.60
C SER A 50 -18.88 -2.93 -12.42
N GLU A 51 -18.82 -2.47 -13.66
CA GLU A 51 -17.66 -2.71 -14.53
C GLU A 51 -16.38 -2.08 -13.98
N GLU A 52 -16.49 -0.91 -13.34
CA GLU A 52 -15.39 -0.27 -12.62
C GLU A 52 -14.86 -1.14 -11.49
N ALA A 53 -15.75 -1.69 -10.67
CA ALA A 53 -15.36 -2.51 -9.53
C ALA A 53 -14.75 -3.86 -9.98
N LYS A 54 -15.28 -4.47 -11.04
CA LYS A 54 -14.68 -5.65 -11.69
C LYS A 54 -13.29 -5.34 -12.25
N THR A 55 -13.15 -4.21 -12.95
CA THR A 55 -11.86 -3.77 -13.50
C THR A 55 -10.85 -3.48 -12.40
N PHE A 56 -11.27 -2.77 -11.35
CA PHE A 56 -10.44 -2.49 -10.18
C PHE A 56 -9.94 -3.80 -9.54
N ARG A 57 -10.83 -4.75 -9.22
CA ARG A 57 -10.42 -6.04 -8.65
C ARG A 57 -9.50 -6.83 -9.56
N THR A 58 -9.71 -6.76 -10.87
CA THR A 58 -8.87 -7.43 -11.86
C THR A 58 -7.45 -6.90 -11.85
N TYR A 59 -7.28 -5.58 -11.70
CA TYR A 59 -6.00 -4.87 -11.78
C TYR A 59 -5.59 -4.20 -10.46
N ILE A 60 -6.08 -4.68 -9.32
CA ILE A 60 -5.92 -4.00 -8.01
C ILE A 60 -4.45 -3.81 -7.65
N ILE A 61 -3.61 -4.79 -7.98
CA ILE A 61 -2.15 -4.72 -7.80
C ILE A 61 -1.56 -3.59 -8.63
N THR A 62 -2.00 -3.46 -9.89
CA THR A 62 -1.55 -2.37 -10.77
C THR A 62 -1.94 -1.01 -10.20
N TYR A 63 -3.19 -0.83 -9.78
CA TYR A 63 -3.61 0.44 -9.15
C TYR A 63 -2.78 0.76 -7.91
N ASN A 64 -2.59 -0.22 -7.02
CA ASN A 64 -1.79 -0.05 -5.81
C ASN A 64 -0.34 0.32 -6.12
N ASN A 65 0.28 -0.30 -7.13
CA ASN A 65 1.65 0.00 -7.53
C ASN A 65 1.81 1.43 -8.05
N TYR A 66 0.87 1.91 -8.88
CA TYR A 66 0.91 3.26 -9.43
C TYR A 66 0.53 4.37 -8.42
N LEU A 67 0.02 3.99 -7.25
CA LEU A 67 -0.26 4.86 -6.11
C LEU A 67 0.70 4.61 -4.93
N ALA A 68 1.70 3.75 -5.10
CA ALA A 68 2.63 3.40 -4.02
C ALA A 68 3.66 4.51 -3.80
N PHE A 69 3.95 4.77 -2.53
CA PHE A 69 5.04 5.67 -2.12
C PHE A 69 6.41 4.98 -2.06
N SER A 70 6.42 3.65 -1.96
CA SER A 70 7.65 2.84 -1.87
C SER A 70 7.60 1.73 -2.89
N SER A 71 8.74 1.40 -3.48
CA SER A 71 8.92 0.15 -4.20
C SER A 71 9.28 -0.98 -3.23
N LEU A 72 9.00 -2.21 -3.63
CA LEU A 72 9.38 -3.39 -2.88
C LEU A 72 10.70 -3.90 -3.48
N GLY A 73 11.82 -3.76 -2.76
CA GLY A 73 13.11 -4.24 -3.27
C GLY A 73 13.34 -5.66 -2.81
N ILE A 74 12.52 -6.54 -3.37
CA ILE A 74 12.61 -7.97 -3.16
C ILE A 74 13.24 -8.62 -4.40
N LYS A 75 14.09 -9.61 -4.16
CA LYS A 75 14.42 -10.59 -5.19
C LYS A 75 13.30 -11.62 -5.19
N PHE A 76 12.49 -11.65 -6.24
CA PHE A 76 11.42 -12.63 -6.40
C PHE A 76 11.59 -13.42 -7.69
N ASP A 77 11.13 -14.67 -7.64
CA ASP A 77 11.12 -15.53 -8.81
C ASP A 77 10.00 -15.08 -9.77
N GLN A 78 10.39 -14.48 -10.89
CA GLN A 78 9.47 -14.00 -11.92
C GLN A 78 8.66 -15.13 -12.58
N ASN A 79 9.12 -16.38 -12.54
CA ASN A 79 8.38 -17.51 -13.10
C ASN A 79 7.23 -17.95 -12.18
N LEU A 80 7.40 -17.79 -10.86
CA LEU A 80 6.35 -18.06 -9.88
C LEU A 80 5.38 -16.87 -9.75
N ALA A 81 5.88 -15.63 -9.89
CA ALA A 81 5.06 -14.42 -9.83
C ALA A 81 4.25 -14.13 -11.11
N LYS A 82 4.00 -15.14 -11.95
CA LYS A 82 3.20 -15.05 -13.17
C LYS A 82 1.81 -15.64 -12.92
N ARG A 83 0.75 -14.96 -13.35
CA ARG A 83 -0.66 -15.40 -13.18
C ARG A 83 -1.06 -16.55 -14.11
N ASN A 84 -0.08 -17.28 -14.64
CA ASN A 84 -0.26 -18.16 -15.79
C ASN A 84 -0.53 -19.60 -15.34
N LYS A 85 -0.22 -19.94 -14.08
CA LYS A 85 -0.34 -21.30 -13.54
C LYS A 85 -0.88 -21.27 -12.10
N GLY A 86 -2.20 -21.40 -11.95
CA GLY A 86 -2.86 -21.55 -10.65
C GLY A 86 -3.02 -20.25 -9.84
N ILE A 87 -3.14 -20.38 -8.52
CA ILE A 87 -3.25 -19.24 -7.60
C ILE A 87 -1.94 -18.45 -7.64
N TYR A 88 -2.04 -17.14 -7.87
CA TYR A 88 -0.89 -16.24 -7.87
C TYR A 88 -0.10 -16.37 -6.56
N THR A 89 1.13 -16.86 -6.66
CA THR A 89 2.03 -17.06 -5.52
C THR A 89 3.35 -16.35 -5.82
N PHE A 90 3.62 -15.26 -5.10
CA PHE A 90 4.94 -14.65 -5.10
C PHE A 90 5.72 -15.19 -3.91
N ARG A 91 6.90 -15.76 -4.18
CA ARG A 91 7.79 -16.28 -3.13
C ARG A 91 8.96 -15.33 -2.97
N ILE A 92 9.17 -14.89 -1.73
CA ILE A 92 10.31 -14.05 -1.35
C ILE A 92 11.28 -14.92 -0.56
N GLN A 93 12.57 -14.77 -0.86
CA GLN A 93 13.64 -15.39 -0.08
C GLN A 93 14.36 -14.28 0.70
N GLY A 94 14.40 -14.40 2.04
CA GLY A 94 14.99 -13.40 2.93
C GLY A 94 13.98 -12.40 3.50
N GLN A 95 14.46 -11.24 3.95
CA GLN A 95 13.65 -10.18 4.54
C GLN A 95 13.03 -9.28 3.46
N VAL A 96 11.84 -8.74 3.74
CA VAL A 96 11.17 -7.75 2.89
C VAL A 96 11.72 -6.37 3.23
N TYR A 97 12.37 -5.74 2.26
CA TYR A 97 12.81 -4.35 2.35
C TYR A 97 11.92 -3.46 1.49
N HIS A 98 11.44 -2.37 2.07
CA HIS A 98 10.82 -1.28 1.33
C HIS A 98 11.91 -0.31 0.90
N PHE A 99 11.87 0.11 -0.37
CA PHE A 99 12.77 1.13 -0.90
C PHE A 99 11.95 2.34 -1.26
N ILE A 100 12.43 3.50 -0.85
CA ILE A 100 12.03 4.76 -1.46
C ILE A 100 12.98 4.95 -2.64
N ASN A 101 12.41 4.99 -3.85
CA ASN A 101 13.19 5.18 -5.07
C ASN A 101 13.90 6.54 -5.02
N ASP A 102 14.92 6.69 -5.85
CA ASP A 102 15.59 7.98 -6.07
C ASP A 102 14.56 9.09 -6.30
N LEU A 103 14.81 10.26 -5.70
CA LEU A 103 13.91 11.40 -5.86
C LEU A 103 14.03 12.00 -7.26
N ALA A 104 15.21 11.87 -7.89
CA ALA A 104 15.46 12.26 -9.27
C ALA A 104 14.86 11.25 -10.27
N PRO A 105 14.15 11.70 -11.33
CA PRO A 105 13.69 10.81 -12.39
C PRO A 105 14.89 10.22 -13.14
N LYS A 106 14.84 8.91 -13.42
CA LYS A 106 15.82 8.27 -14.29
C LYS A 106 15.41 8.49 -15.74
N GLU A 107 16.32 9.04 -16.54
CA GLU A 107 16.13 9.23 -17.99
C GLU A 107 14.89 10.08 -18.35
N GLY A 108 14.48 10.98 -17.45
CA GLY A 108 13.31 11.85 -17.65
C GLY A 108 11.95 11.19 -17.40
N TYR A 109 11.90 9.90 -17.02
CA TYR A 109 10.65 9.21 -16.70
C TYR A 109 10.39 9.17 -15.20
N SER A 110 9.23 9.70 -14.80
CA SER A 110 8.75 9.59 -13.42
C SER A 110 8.19 8.18 -13.14
N ASN A 111 8.59 7.56 -12.04
CA ASN A 111 7.99 6.31 -11.55
C ASN A 111 7.19 6.52 -10.26
N ASN A 112 6.12 5.73 -10.05
CA ASN A 112 5.29 5.60 -8.83
C ASN A 112 5.32 6.79 -7.84
N LEU A 113 6.35 6.86 -6.99
CA LEU A 113 6.56 7.88 -5.96
C LEU A 113 6.77 9.29 -6.55
N GLN A 114 7.54 9.40 -7.62
CA GLN A 114 7.89 10.67 -8.26
C GLN A 114 6.65 11.39 -8.81
N PHE A 115 5.58 10.66 -9.15
CA PHE A 115 4.31 11.28 -9.53
C PHE A 115 3.66 12.12 -8.42
N TYR A 116 4.16 12.11 -7.19
CA TYR A 116 3.65 12.97 -6.13
C TYR A 116 4.24 14.39 -6.18
N PHE A 117 5.47 14.57 -6.67
CA PHE A 117 6.20 15.84 -6.65
C PHE A 117 6.81 16.30 -7.98
N HIS A 118 6.96 15.41 -8.96
CA HIS A 118 7.34 15.75 -10.34
C HIS A 118 6.09 15.91 -11.22
N ASN A 119 6.11 16.91 -12.11
CA ASN A 119 5.07 17.17 -13.13
C ASN A 119 3.64 17.13 -12.54
N THR A 120 3.41 17.93 -11.51
CA THR A 120 2.23 17.81 -10.64
C THR A 120 0.90 18.15 -11.31
N ASP A 121 0.94 18.90 -12.41
CA ASP A 121 -0.26 19.39 -13.09
C ASP A 121 -0.97 18.29 -13.91
N HIS A 122 -0.25 17.22 -14.25
CA HIS A 122 -0.75 16.12 -15.09
C HIS A 122 -0.61 14.74 -14.43
N LYS A 123 -0.67 14.66 -13.09
CA LYS A 123 -0.52 13.41 -12.31
C LYS A 123 -1.40 12.25 -12.76
N LEU A 124 -2.64 12.54 -13.14
CA LEU A 124 -3.60 11.56 -13.63
C LEU A 124 -3.21 11.07 -15.03
N LEU A 125 -2.99 12.01 -15.96
CA LEU A 125 -2.65 11.72 -17.34
C LEU A 125 -1.32 10.97 -17.45
N ASN A 126 -0.30 11.39 -16.69
CA ASN A 126 1.02 10.74 -16.67
C ASN A 126 0.91 9.26 -16.24
N ARG A 127 0.07 8.95 -15.26
CA ARG A 127 -0.18 7.56 -14.82
C ARG A 127 -0.94 6.75 -15.87
N LEU A 128 -1.94 7.35 -16.52
CA LEU A 128 -2.71 6.70 -17.59
C LEU A 128 -1.84 6.39 -18.81
N GLN A 129 -0.95 7.32 -19.20
CA GLN A 129 0.01 7.10 -20.27
C GLN A 129 1.02 6.00 -19.92
N ALA A 130 1.49 5.95 -18.67
CA ALA A 130 2.41 4.92 -18.21
C ALA A 130 1.76 3.52 -18.15
N CYS A 131 0.44 3.42 -17.93
CA CYS A 131 -0.26 2.14 -17.89
C CYS A 131 -1.66 2.19 -18.52
N PRO A 132 -1.82 1.73 -19.78
CA PRO A 132 -3.11 1.68 -20.47
C PRO A 132 -4.18 0.80 -19.80
N ARG A 133 -3.79 -0.04 -18.82
CA ARG A 133 -4.73 -0.89 -18.05
C ARG A 133 -5.46 -0.13 -16.96
N LEU A 134 -4.98 1.05 -16.57
CA LEU A 134 -5.64 1.91 -15.60
C LEU A 134 -6.85 2.57 -16.26
N LYS A 135 -7.98 2.55 -15.58
CA LYS A 135 -9.18 3.31 -15.95
C LYS A 135 -9.15 4.63 -15.22
N GLU A 136 -9.31 5.71 -15.97
CA GLU A 136 -9.34 7.07 -15.45
C GLU A 136 -10.34 7.25 -14.31
N SER A 137 -11.56 6.73 -14.47
CA SER A 137 -12.62 6.87 -13.47
C SER A 137 -12.31 6.18 -12.14
N VAL A 138 -11.57 5.07 -12.16
CA VAL A 138 -11.12 4.36 -10.96
C VAL A 138 -9.91 5.07 -10.35
N LEU A 139 -8.95 5.47 -11.19
CA LEU A 139 -7.72 6.11 -10.74
C LEU A 139 -8.00 7.46 -10.07
N SER A 140 -8.89 8.29 -10.64
CA SER A 140 -9.27 9.58 -10.08
C SER A 140 -9.93 9.42 -8.71
N LYS A 141 -10.84 8.45 -8.55
CA LYS A 141 -11.47 8.08 -7.28
C LYS A 141 -10.44 7.67 -6.22
N LEU A 142 -9.45 6.87 -6.60
CA LEU A 142 -8.38 6.44 -5.68
C LEU A 142 -7.44 7.59 -5.30
N MET A 143 -7.10 8.46 -6.25
CA MET A 143 -6.30 9.66 -5.99
C MET A 143 -7.03 10.61 -5.01
N ALA A 144 -8.34 10.80 -5.18
CA ALA A 144 -9.16 11.62 -4.28
C ALA A 144 -9.14 11.11 -2.83
N ILE A 145 -9.12 9.79 -2.64
CA ILE A 145 -8.96 9.20 -1.29
C ILE A 145 -7.60 9.57 -0.69
N LEU A 146 -6.56 9.65 -1.51
CA LEU A 146 -5.21 9.99 -1.08
C LEU A 146 -4.97 11.50 -0.92
N ASP A 147 -5.94 12.36 -1.23
CA ASP A 147 -5.75 13.82 -1.08
C ASP A 147 -5.57 14.23 0.39
N ASN A 148 -6.25 13.54 1.31
CA ASN A 148 -6.08 13.77 2.75
C ASN A 148 -5.09 12.79 3.41
N ASN A 149 -4.38 11.98 2.63
CA ASN A 149 -3.41 11.06 3.19
C ASN A 149 -2.14 11.84 3.63
N PRO A 150 -1.70 11.73 4.90
CA PRO A 150 -0.59 12.51 5.41
C PRO A 150 0.73 12.21 4.69
N TYR A 151 0.95 10.97 4.28
CA TYR A 151 2.14 10.58 3.51
C TYR A 151 2.07 11.14 2.09
N ALA A 152 0.90 11.09 1.43
CA ALA A 152 0.73 11.71 0.13
C ALA A 152 1.01 13.21 0.19
N ASN A 153 0.55 13.90 1.24
CA ASN A 153 0.79 15.32 1.43
C ASN A 153 2.26 15.63 1.70
N PHE A 154 2.93 14.82 2.52
CA PHE A 154 4.37 14.90 2.69
C PHE A 154 5.12 14.79 1.36
N PHE A 155 4.86 13.74 0.58
CA PHE A 155 5.55 13.58 -0.71
C PHE A 155 5.17 14.66 -1.73
N ARG A 156 3.92 15.14 -1.73
CA ARG A 156 3.52 16.29 -2.57
C ARG A 156 4.32 17.54 -2.22
N SER A 157 4.60 17.78 -0.93
CA SER A 157 5.37 18.96 -0.48
C SER A 157 6.83 18.97 -0.95
N LEU A 158 7.36 17.83 -1.40
CA LEU A 158 8.71 17.78 -1.98
C LEU A 158 8.83 18.58 -3.29
N ASN A 159 7.71 18.96 -3.93
CA ASN A 159 7.73 19.79 -5.13
C ASN A 159 8.20 21.24 -4.87
N THR A 160 8.22 21.69 -3.61
CA THR A 160 8.75 23.02 -3.23
C THR A 160 10.18 22.98 -2.74
N VAL A 161 10.79 21.79 -2.66
CA VAL A 161 12.17 21.63 -2.17
C VAL A 161 13.14 21.84 -3.32
N GLU A 162 13.99 22.86 -3.21
CA GLU A 162 15.04 23.12 -4.18
C GLU A 162 16.14 22.05 -4.13
N ASN A 163 16.74 21.77 -5.29
CA ASN A 163 17.84 20.79 -5.44
C ASN A 163 17.48 19.40 -4.90
N LEU A 164 16.24 18.95 -5.12
CA LEU A 164 15.73 17.66 -4.62
C LEU A 164 16.62 16.46 -5.01
N ASP A 165 17.32 16.56 -6.14
CA ASP A 165 18.23 15.53 -6.65
C ASP A 165 19.45 15.28 -5.72
N ASN A 166 19.77 16.23 -4.84
CA ASN A 166 20.83 16.11 -3.85
C ASN A 166 20.38 15.40 -2.55
N TYR A 167 19.10 15.05 -2.45
CA TYR A 167 18.54 14.43 -1.26
C TYR A 167 18.19 12.95 -1.49
N GLN A 168 18.32 12.17 -0.42
CA GLN A 168 17.95 10.76 -0.40
C GLN A 168 17.11 10.48 0.84
N ILE A 169 16.07 9.66 0.68
CA ILE A 169 15.24 9.20 1.79
C ILE A 169 15.59 7.76 2.11
N PHE A 170 16.05 7.52 3.33
CA PHE A 170 16.39 6.19 3.82
C PHE A 170 15.30 5.65 4.75
N LEU A 171 14.82 4.44 4.47
CA LEU A 171 14.00 3.68 5.40
C LEU A 171 14.92 2.86 6.31
N HIS A 172 15.10 3.32 7.54
CA HIS A 172 15.79 2.53 8.55
C HIS A 172 14.92 1.33 8.94
N THR A 173 15.32 0.13 8.51
CA THR A 173 14.58 -1.13 8.74
C THR A 173 15.30 -2.06 9.71
N ARG A 174 16.23 -1.53 10.54
CA ARG A 174 17.00 -2.33 11.50
C ARG A 174 16.06 -3.02 12.51
N PRO A 175 16.06 -4.36 12.59
CA PRO A 175 15.21 -5.11 13.53
C PRO A 175 15.59 -4.92 15.00
N GLU A 176 16.80 -4.42 15.29
CA GLU A 176 17.37 -4.28 16.64
C GLU A 176 16.70 -3.17 17.46
N VAL A 177 15.95 -2.27 16.81
CA VAL A 177 15.26 -1.16 17.46
C VAL A 177 13.76 -1.35 17.25
N ASP A 178 13.01 -1.67 18.31
CA ASP A 178 11.56 -1.73 18.25
C ASP A 178 11.00 -0.34 17.92
N GLN A 179 10.52 -0.18 16.68
CA GLN A 179 9.99 1.09 16.19
C GLN A 179 8.65 1.49 16.82
N ARG A 180 8.05 0.64 17.66
CA ARG A 180 6.86 0.99 18.47
C ARG A 180 7.23 1.67 19.78
N VAL A 181 8.49 1.63 20.17
CA VAL A 181 9.00 2.37 21.31
C VAL A 181 9.45 3.73 20.78
N TYR A 182 8.72 4.79 21.14
CA TYR A 182 9.19 6.16 20.92
C TYR A 182 10.60 6.27 21.51
N ASN A 183 11.61 6.36 20.66
CA ASN A 183 12.97 6.67 21.09
C ASN A 183 12.94 8.09 21.67
N LYS A 184 12.89 8.20 23.00
CA LYS A 184 13.24 9.44 23.69
C LYS A 184 14.61 9.88 23.18
N LEU A 185 14.74 11.14 22.79
CA LEU A 185 16.02 11.78 22.54
C LEU A 185 16.94 11.51 23.73
N THR A 186 17.97 10.71 23.52
CA THR A 186 19.05 10.58 24.49
C THR A 186 20.14 11.53 23.99
N ILE A 187 20.26 12.66 24.67
CA ILE A 187 21.35 13.60 24.46
C ILE A 187 22.56 12.99 25.18
N SER A 188 23.65 12.77 24.44
CA SER A 188 24.99 12.56 25.00
C SER A 188 25.83 13.78 24.72
#